data_AF-A0A1B1ZNP0-F1
#
_entry.id   AF-A0A1B1ZNP0-F1
#
_cell.length_a   1.000
_cell.length_b   1.000
_cell.length_c   1.000
_cell.angle_alpha   90.00
_cell.angle_beta   90.00
_cell.angle_gamma   90.00
#
_symmetry.space_group_name_H-M   'P 1'
#
loop_
_entity.id
_entity.type
_entity.pdbx_description
1 polymer ?
#
loop_
_entity_poly.entity_id
_entity_poly.type
_entity_poly.pdbx_seq_one_letter_code
_entity_poly.pdbx_strand_id
1 'polypeptide(L)'
;MSTDVRVERGPAGTVLHVTRRYPHSVDRVWAALTEPDRLSRWFPCEVEADVRVGGLITFRFGPDDVDTAEITELDPPRVLAFLWSGEHLRWTLTPDGDGCTLHLANPVADPGWTANTAAGWDRCFGALTAVLGGGPVPVHRGPDEALTEHYRTVLAP
;
A
#
# COMPACT_ATOMS: atom_id res chain seq x y z
N MET A 1 7.21 11.70 -9.63
CA MET A 1 7.80 10.44 -9.15
C MET A 1 6.96 9.32 -9.71
N SER A 2 7.54 8.39 -10.46
CA SER A 2 6.80 7.27 -11.05
C SER A 2 6.66 6.15 -10.02
N THR A 3 5.47 5.59 -9.90
CA THR A 3 5.27 4.28 -9.27
C THR A 3 5.74 3.23 -10.28
N ASP A 4 6.58 2.29 -9.85
CA ASP A 4 7.00 1.14 -10.65
C ASP A 4 6.16 -0.06 -10.23
N VAL A 5 5.55 -0.74 -11.19
CA VAL A 5 4.67 -1.88 -10.94
C VAL A 5 5.06 -3.04 -11.83
N ARG A 6 5.25 -4.20 -11.23
CA ARG A 6 5.53 -5.47 -11.93
C ARG A 6 4.65 -6.58 -11.37
N VAL A 7 4.30 -7.54 -12.22
CA VAL A 7 3.54 -8.72 -11.84
C VAL A 7 4.45 -9.94 -11.90
N GLU A 8 4.60 -10.63 -10.79
CA GLU A 8 5.22 -11.95 -10.73
C GLU A 8 4.12 -13.02 -10.80
N ARG A 9 4.29 -13.99 -11.71
CA ARG A 9 3.36 -15.12 -11.89
C ARG A 9 4.12 -16.40 -11.64
N GLY A 10 3.61 -17.26 -10.76
CA GLY A 10 4.25 -18.53 -10.45
C GLY A 10 3.27 -19.58 -9.91
N PRO A 11 3.78 -20.77 -9.54
CA PRO A 11 2.96 -21.86 -9.01
C PRO A 11 2.20 -21.50 -7.72
N ALA A 12 2.74 -20.55 -6.95
CA ALA A 12 2.14 -20.05 -5.71
C ALA A 12 1.05 -18.98 -5.94
N GLY A 13 0.82 -18.57 -7.19
CA GLY A 13 -0.16 -17.55 -7.56
C GLY A 13 0.46 -16.33 -8.24
N THR A 14 -0.29 -15.23 -8.24
CA THR A 14 0.11 -13.95 -8.83
C THR A 14 0.41 -12.95 -7.71
N VAL A 15 1.56 -12.29 -7.79
CA VAL A 15 1.96 -11.25 -6.84
C VAL A 15 2.23 -9.95 -7.59
N LEU A 16 1.55 -8.89 -7.18
CA LEU A 16 1.80 -7.53 -7.63
C LEU A 16 2.90 -6.92 -6.76
N HIS A 17 3.98 -6.48 -7.39
CA HIS A 17 5.05 -5.73 -6.74
C HIS A 17 4.94 -4.27 -7.13
N VAL A 18 4.77 -3.40 -6.13
CA VAL A 18 4.69 -1.95 -6.32
C VAL A 18 5.86 -1.30 -5.61
N THR A 19 6.72 -0.60 -6.35
CA THR A 19 7.90 0.10 -5.83
C THR A 19 7.76 1.60 -5.99
N ARG A 20 8.05 2.35 -4.93
CA ARG A 20 8.05 3.81 -4.98
C ARG A 20 9.12 4.42 -4.10
N ARG A 21 9.88 5.36 -4.65
CA ARG A 21 10.85 6.16 -3.91
C ARG A 21 10.20 7.39 -3.30
N TYR A 22 10.52 7.69 -2.04
CA TYR A 22 10.13 8.90 -1.34
C TYR A 22 11.37 9.74 -0.97
N PRO A 23 11.34 11.07 -1.13
CA PRO A 23 12.44 11.96 -0.74
C PRO A 23 12.36 12.30 0.76
N HIS A 24 12.15 11.27 1.57
CA HIS A 24 11.93 11.35 3.01
C HIS A 24 12.65 10.20 3.71
N SER A 25 13.11 10.42 4.94
CA SER A 25 13.78 9.38 5.71
C SER A 25 12.88 8.16 5.93
N VAL A 26 13.51 7.00 6.09
CA VAL A 26 12.82 5.74 6.40
C VAL A 26 11.91 5.89 7.62
N ASP A 27 12.36 6.58 8.67
CA ASP A 27 11.56 6.78 9.89
C ASP A 27 10.29 7.60 9.64
N ARG A 28 10.37 8.61 8.75
CA ARG A 28 9.22 9.44 8.42
C ARG A 28 8.18 8.65 7.63
N VAL A 29 8.62 7.83 6.69
CA VAL A 29 7.72 6.97 5.92
C VAL A 29 7.16 5.86 6.80
N TRP A 30 8.00 5.21 7.62
CA TRP A 30 7.60 4.19 8.58
C TRP A 30 6.50 4.66 9.52
N ALA A 31 6.65 5.86 10.09
CA ALA A 31 5.61 6.48 10.91
C ALA A 31 4.29 6.67 10.14
N ALA A 32 4.35 7.00 8.84
CA ALA A 32 3.14 7.12 8.02
C ALA A 32 2.47 5.78 7.68
N LEU A 33 3.21 4.66 7.75
CA LEU A 33 2.69 3.31 7.55
C LEU A 33 2.16 2.67 8.83
N THR A 34 2.64 3.11 10.01
CA THR A 34 2.37 2.43 11.29
C THR A 34 1.58 3.28 12.30
N GLU A 35 1.64 4.61 12.25
CA GLU A 35 0.82 5.44 13.15
C GLU A 35 -0.61 5.58 12.58
N PRO A 36 -1.66 5.12 13.28
CA PRO A 36 -3.04 5.12 12.77
C PRO A 36 -3.53 6.49 12.26
N ASP A 37 -3.23 7.55 13.02
CA ASP A 37 -3.57 8.94 12.68
C ASP A 37 -2.88 9.46 11.41
N ARG A 38 -1.76 8.85 11.02
CA ARG A 38 -1.04 9.17 9.77
C ARG A 38 -1.48 8.28 8.63
N LEU A 39 -1.68 6.99 8.91
CA LEU A 39 -2.15 6.00 7.95
C LEU A 39 -3.52 6.41 7.38
N SER A 40 -4.45 6.80 8.24
CA SER A 40 -5.79 7.29 7.89
C SER A 40 -5.81 8.56 7.02
N ARG A 41 -4.68 9.27 6.89
CA ARG A 41 -4.60 10.50 6.07
C ARG A 41 -4.41 10.24 4.59
N TRP A 42 -3.86 9.09 4.22
CA TRP A 42 -3.57 8.76 2.82
C TRP A 42 -4.26 7.49 2.35
N PHE A 43 -4.56 6.58 3.27
CA PHE A 43 -5.37 5.40 3.00
C PHE A 43 -6.84 5.83 2.78
N PRO A 44 -7.61 5.14 1.92
CA PRO A 44 -8.97 5.55 1.55
C PRO A 44 -10.01 5.46 2.68
N CYS A 45 -9.63 5.02 3.87
CA CYS A 45 -10.53 4.82 5.00
C CYS A 45 -9.87 5.18 6.33
N GLU A 46 -10.69 5.28 7.38
CA GLU A 46 -10.19 5.39 8.74
C GLU A 46 -9.53 4.07 9.16
N VAL A 47 -8.36 4.17 9.78
CA VAL A 47 -7.57 3.01 10.19
C VAL A 47 -7.22 3.14 11.66
N GLU A 48 -7.55 2.10 12.42
CA GLU A 48 -7.06 1.86 13.78
C GLU A 48 -6.09 0.67 13.74
N ALA A 49 -5.04 0.68 14.56
CA ALA A 49 -4.11 -0.45 14.60
C ALA A 49 -3.49 -0.67 15.98
N ASP A 50 -3.48 -1.93 16.43
CA ASP A 50 -2.62 -2.42 17.52
C ASP A 50 -1.30 -2.89 16.90
N VAL A 51 -0.31 -1.99 16.83
CA VAL A 51 0.93 -2.20 16.06
C VAL A 51 1.91 -3.10 16.80
N ARG A 52 1.64 -4.40 16.77
CA ARG A 52 2.49 -5.49 17.25
C ARG A 52 2.20 -6.75 16.46
N VAL A 53 3.11 -7.72 16.47
CA VAL A 53 2.82 -9.05 15.90
C VAL A 53 1.62 -9.69 16.61
N GLY A 54 0.68 -10.21 15.83
CA GLY A 54 -0.63 -10.71 16.29
C GLY A 54 -1.63 -9.62 16.71
N GLY A 55 -1.30 -8.34 16.48
CA GLY A 55 -2.22 -7.21 16.63
C GLY A 55 -3.10 -7.04 15.39
N LEU A 56 -4.23 -6.36 15.54
CA LEU A 56 -5.19 -6.13 14.46
C LEU A 56 -5.09 -4.70 13.92
N ILE A 57 -5.17 -4.58 12.60
CA ILE A 57 -5.47 -3.36 11.87
C ILE A 57 -6.96 -3.41 11.51
N THR A 58 -7.71 -2.36 11.84
CA THR A 58 -9.12 -2.23 11.51
C THR A 58 -9.28 -1.14 10.46
N PHE A 59 -9.80 -1.50 9.29
CA PHE A 59 -10.10 -0.60 8.17
C PHE A 59 -11.60 -0.30 8.15
N ARG A 60 -11.99 0.97 8.26
CA ARG A 60 -13.40 1.40 8.28
C ARG A 60 -13.74 2.25 7.06
N PHE A 61 -14.25 1.61 6.01
CA PHE A 61 -14.65 2.25 4.75
C PHE A 61 -16.00 2.96 4.84
N GLY A 62 -16.82 2.61 5.83
CA GLY A 62 -18.10 3.24 6.12
C GLY A 62 -18.66 2.79 7.47
N PRO A 63 -19.87 3.25 7.86
CA PRO A 63 -20.48 2.89 9.14
C PRO A 63 -20.63 1.38 9.34
N ASP A 64 -21.01 0.66 8.27
CA ASP A 64 -21.26 -0.79 8.26
C ASP A 64 -20.24 -1.58 7.44
N ASP A 65 -19.17 -0.92 6.96
CA ASP A 65 -18.13 -1.51 6.11
C ASP A 65 -16.79 -1.47 6.84
N VAL A 66 -16.50 -2.57 7.55
CA VAL A 66 -15.35 -2.73 8.44
C VAL A 66 -14.65 -4.04 8.13
N ASP A 67 -13.36 -3.94 7.82
CA ASP A 67 -12.46 -5.07 7.63
C ASP A 67 -11.37 -5.08 8.70
N THR A 68 -10.82 -6.26 8.96
CA THR A 68 -9.67 -6.43 9.86
C THR A 68 -8.54 -7.18 9.19
N ALA A 69 -7.30 -6.80 9.51
CA ALA A 69 -6.10 -7.51 9.12
C ALA A 69 -5.22 -7.83 10.33
N GLU A 70 -4.64 -9.02 10.38
CA GLU A 70 -3.73 -9.42 11.45
C GLU A 70 -2.28 -9.14 11.05
N ILE A 71 -1.53 -8.43 11.89
CA ILE A 71 -0.10 -8.18 11.69
C ILE A 71 0.69 -9.47 11.91
N THR A 72 1.32 -9.97 10.86
CA THR A 72 2.07 -11.23 10.84
C THR A 72 3.58 -11.04 11.00
N GLU A 73 4.11 -9.88 10.59
CA GLU A 73 5.52 -9.52 10.70
C GLU A 73 5.66 -8.03 11.02
N LEU A 74 6.54 -7.70 11.97
CA LEU A 74 6.86 -6.33 12.33
C LEU A 74 8.35 -6.22 12.69
N ASP A 75 9.14 -5.57 11.84
CA ASP A 75 10.56 -5.25 12.06
C ASP A 75 10.78 -3.76 11.83
N PRO A 76 10.54 -2.89 12.83
CA PRO A 76 10.68 -1.44 12.67
C PRO A 76 12.13 -1.01 12.41
N PRO A 77 12.39 -0.03 11.51
CA PRO A 77 11.45 0.70 10.65
C PRO A 77 11.39 0.13 9.21
N ARG A 78 11.58 -1.19 9.04
CA ARG A 78 11.85 -1.81 7.74
C ARG A 78 10.71 -2.67 7.21
N VAL A 79 10.02 -3.44 8.05
CA VAL A 79 9.04 -4.42 7.57
C VAL A 79 7.74 -4.35 8.34
N LEU A 80 6.64 -4.24 7.62
CA LEU A 80 5.29 -4.48 8.10
C LEU A 80 4.63 -5.50 7.18
N ALA A 81 4.16 -6.63 7.71
CA ALA A 81 3.35 -7.58 6.97
C ALA A 81 2.07 -7.89 7.75
N PHE A 82 0.99 -8.10 7.02
CA PHE A 82 -0.30 -8.43 7.59
C PHE A 82 -1.16 -9.26 6.64
N LEU A 83 -2.05 -10.06 7.22
CA LEU A 83 -3.03 -10.85 6.50
C LEU A 83 -4.34 -10.07 6.42
N TRP A 84 -4.75 -9.67 5.22
CA TRP A 84 -6.00 -8.94 4.96
C TRP A 84 -6.82 -9.71 3.93
N SER A 85 -8.04 -10.11 4.29
CA SER A 85 -8.99 -10.80 3.40
C SER A 85 -8.40 -12.04 2.70
N GLY A 86 -7.51 -12.75 3.40
CA GLY A 86 -6.82 -13.94 2.90
C GLY A 86 -5.55 -13.66 2.09
N GLU A 87 -5.21 -12.41 1.82
CA GLU A 87 -3.99 -12.00 1.13
C GLU A 87 -2.94 -11.53 2.13
N HIS A 88 -1.73 -12.05 2.01
CA HIS A 88 -0.62 -11.67 2.89
C HIS A 88 0.18 -10.52 2.25
N LEU A 89 -0.16 -9.30 2.63
CA LEU A 89 0.53 -8.11 2.15
C LEU A 89 1.82 -7.91 2.94
N ARG A 90 2.89 -7.56 2.24
CA ARG A 90 4.19 -7.29 2.87
C ARG A 90 4.81 -6.01 2.33
N TRP A 91 5.07 -5.08 3.24
CA TRP A 91 5.66 -3.78 2.98
C TRP A 91 7.10 -3.78 3.49
N THR A 92 8.01 -3.31 2.64
CA THR A 92 9.44 -3.15 2.96
C THR A 92 9.91 -1.76 2.67
N LEU A 93 10.61 -1.15 3.63
CA LEU A 93 11.32 0.11 3.46
C LEU A 93 12.83 -0.11 3.47
N THR A 94 13.49 0.43 2.46
CA THR A 94 14.95 0.41 2.34
C THR A 94 15.47 1.85 2.26
N PRO A 95 16.40 2.27 3.13
CA PRO A 95 17.06 3.57 3.01
C PRO A 95 17.75 3.74 1.65
N ASP A 96 17.70 4.93 1.08
CA ASP A 96 18.21 5.22 -0.25
C ASP A 96 18.67 6.69 -0.34
N GLY A 97 19.94 6.94 -0.02
CA GLY A 97 20.51 8.28 0.12
C GLY A 97 19.75 9.12 1.16
N ASP A 98 19.32 10.31 0.77
CA ASP A 98 18.51 11.21 1.62
C ASP A 98 17.01 10.82 1.69
N GLY A 99 16.63 9.68 1.10
CA GLY A 99 15.27 9.19 1.04
C GLY A 99 15.14 7.71 1.40
N CYS A 100 14.05 7.10 0.97
CA CYS A 100 13.85 5.66 1.07
C CYS A 100 13.00 5.12 -0.09
N THR A 101 13.10 3.83 -0.32
CA THR A 101 12.26 3.09 -1.25
C THR A 101 11.28 2.22 -0.48
N LEU A 102 9.99 2.42 -0.75
CA LEU A 102 8.90 1.55 -0.33
C LEU A 102 8.67 0.50 -1.42
N HIS A 103 8.58 -0.76 -1.01
CA HIS A 103 8.14 -1.85 -1.85
C HIS A 103 7.01 -2.60 -1.16
N LEU A 104 5.91 -2.78 -1.90
CA LEU A 104 4.76 -3.57 -1.53
C LEU A 104 4.76 -4.85 -2.36
N ALA A 105 4.65 -6.00 -1.72
CA ALA A 105 4.22 -7.25 -2.33
C ALA A 105 2.77 -7.52 -1.95
N ASN A 106 1.88 -7.56 -2.94
CA ASN A 106 0.46 -7.81 -2.79
C ASN A 106 0.06 -9.05 -3.60
N PRO A 107 -0.14 -10.22 -2.97
CA PRO A 107 -0.80 -11.34 -3.63
C PRO A 107 -2.13 -10.88 -4.24
N VAL A 108 -2.47 -11.36 -5.44
CA VAL A 108 -3.74 -11.05 -6.09
C VAL A 108 -4.42 -12.37 -6.43
N ALA A 109 -5.52 -12.67 -5.74
CA ALA A 109 -6.24 -13.93 -5.89
C ALA A 109 -6.79 -14.16 -7.31
N ASP A 110 -7.38 -13.11 -7.91
CA ASP A 110 -7.82 -13.11 -9.31
C ASP A 110 -6.87 -12.26 -10.17
N PRO A 111 -6.05 -12.88 -11.05
CA PRO A 111 -5.12 -12.14 -11.91
C PRO A 111 -5.78 -11.07 -12.79
N GLY A 112 -7.08 -11.19 -13.09
CA GLY A 112 -7.85 -10.18 -13.83
C GLY A 112 -7.93 -8.83 -13.11
N TRP A 113 -7.72 -8.79 -11.80
CA TRP A 113 -7.74 -7.57 -10.99
C TRP A 113 -6.38 -6.87 -10.87
N THR A 114 -5.29 -7.44 -11.39
CA THR A 114 -3.92 -6.88 -11.23
C THR A 114 -3.81 -5.40 -11.63
N ALA A 115 -4.44 -4.99 -12.74
CA ALA A 115 -4.44 -3.59 -13.17
C ALA A 115 -5.24 -2.66 -12.24
N ASN A 116 -6.39 -3.13 -11.75
CA ASN A 116 -7.23 -2.40 -10.80
C ASN A 116 -6.50 -2.23 -9.45
N THR A 117 -5.88 -3.30 -8.95
CA THR A 117 -5.08 -3.30 -7.73
C THR A 117 -3.87 -2.37 -7.86
N ALA A 118 -3.17 -2.37 -9.00
CA ALA A 118 -2.08 -1.45 -9.30
C ALA A 118 -2.52 0.02 -9.28
N ALA A 119 -3.64 0.32 -9.95
CA ALA A 119 -4.21 1.67 -9.96
C ALA A 119 -4.61 2.14 -8.56
N GLY A 120 -5.22 1.26 -7.74
CA GLY A 120 -5.56 1.55 -6.36
C GLY A 120 -4.34 1.90 -5.51
N TRP A 121 -3.28 1.08 -5.56
CA TRP A 121 -2.05 1.34 -4.81
C TRP A 121 -1.32 2.59 -5.27
N ASP A 122 -1.25 2.84 -6.58
CA ASP A 122 -0.60 4.04 -7.10
C ASP A 122 -1.31 5.33 -6.61
N ARG A 123 -2.64 5.33 -6.58
CA ARG A 123 -3.42 6.44 -5.99
C ARG A 123 -3.13 6.60 -4.50
N CYS A 124 -3.16 5.51 -3.73
CA CYS A 124 -2.87 5.54 -2.30
C CYS A 124 -1.45 6.08 -2.03
N PHE A 125 -0.46 5.65 -2.82
CA PHE A 125 0.91 6.12 -2.71
C PHE A 125 1.11 7.55 -3.22
N GLY A 126 0.26 8.01 -4.14
CA GLY A 126 0.10 9.41 -4.53
C GLY A 126 -0.37 10.26 -3.35
N ALA A 127 -1.41 9.81 -2.64
CA ALA A 127 -1.88 10.45 -1.41
C ALA A 127 -0.81 10.45 -0.31
N LEU A 128 -0.07 9.35 -0.14
CA LEU A 128 1.05 9.28 0.82
C LEU A 128 2.15 10.29 0.48
N THR A 129 2.44 10.50 -0.80
CA THR A 129 3.39 11.55 -1.25
C THR A 129 2.92 12.94 -0.81
N ALA A 130 1.64 13.25 -0.96
CA ALA A 130 1.07 14.53 -0.56
C ALA A 130 1.15 14.71 0.97
N VAL A 131 0.76 13.70 1.75
CA VAL A 131 0.83 13.73 3.23
C VAL A 131 2.27 13.95 3.70
N LEU A 132 3.23 13.20 3.15
CA LEU A 132 4.64 13.31 3.56
C LEU A 132 5.23 14.69 3.21
N GLY A 133 4.82 15.28 2.08
CA GLY A 133 5.20 16.62 1.65
C GLY A 133 4.45 17.77 2.33
N GLY A 134 3.45 17.48 3.17
CA GLY A 134 2.60 18.50 3.81
C GLY A 134 1.63 19.19 2.84
N GLY A 135 1.36 18.59 1.69
CA GLY A 135 0.44 19.09 0.66
C GLY A 135 -1.00 18.61 0.84
N PRO A 136 -1.94 19.12 0.03
CA PRO A 136 -3.31 18.66 0.03
C PRO A 136 -3.41 17.20 -0.45
N VAL A 137 -4.12 16.37 0.30
CA VAL A 137 -4.35 14.97 -0.07
C VAL A 137 -5.40 14.90 -1.19
N PRO A 138 -5.11 14.22 -2.31
CA PRO A 138 -6.10 13.98 -3.35
C PRO A 138 -7.30 13.22 -2.80
N VAL A 139 -8.51 13.68 -3.12
CA VAL A 139 -9.74 12.98 -2.73
C VAL A 139 -9.86 11.69 -3.53
N HIS A 140 -10.01 10.56 -2.84
CA HIS A 140 -10.34 9.29 -3.47
C HIS A 140 -11.79 9.32 -3.97
N ARG A 141 -11.97 9.52 -5.27
CA ARG A 141 -13.26 9.35 -5.96
C ARG A 141 -13.23 8.04 -6.74
N GLY A 142 -13.81 6.99 -6.18
CA GLY A 142 -14.10 5.73 -6.85
C GLY A 142 -12.92 5.12 -7.64
N PRO A 143 -13.21 4.19 -8.57
CA PRO A 143 -12.22 3.66 -9.50
C PRO A 143 -11.63 4.76 -10.40
N ASP A 144 -10.36 4.64 -10.74
CA ASP A 144 -9.73 5.47 -11.78
C ASP A 144 -9.60 4.64 -13.06
N GLU A 145 -10.56 4.79 -13.97
CA GLU A 145 -10.61 4.01 -15.21
C GLU A 145 -9.39 4.28 -16.10
N ALA A 146 -8.92 5.53 -16.16
CA ALA A 146 -7.77 5.90 -16.98
C ALA A 146 -6.48 5.28 -16.43
N LEU A 147 -6.28 5.31 -15.11
CA LEU A 147 -5.13 4.68 -14.47
C LEU A 147 -5.20 3.15 -14.55
N THR A 148 -6.40 2.59 -14.47
CA THR A 148 -6.61 1.15 -14.67
C THR A 148 -6.23 0.75 -16.10
N GLU A 149 -6.66 1.50 -17.12
CA GLU A 149 -6.29 1.25 -18.51
C GLU A 149 -4.79 1.40 -18.77
N HIS A 150 -4.17 2.40 -18.14
CA HIS A 150 -2.71 2.54 -18.12
C HIS A 150 -2.04 1.26 -17.60
N TYR A 151 -2.45 0.75 -16.44
CA TYR A 151 -1.87 -0.47 -15.88
C TYR A 151 -2.21 -1.73 -16.66
N ARG A 152 -3.35 -1.80 -17.38
CA ARG A 152 -3.60 -2.90 -18.34
C ARG A 152 -2.56 -2.92 -19.45
N THR A 153 -2.15 -1.74 -19.92
CA THR A 153 -1.10 -1.61 -20.95
C THR A 153 0.28 -1.94 -20.38
N VAL A 154 0.61 -1.44 -19.19
CA VAL A 154 1.92 -1.66 -18.53
C VAL A 154 2.13 -3.12 -18.12
N LEU A 155 1.07 -3.79 -17.67
CA LEU A 155 1.13 -5.16 -17.14
C LEU A 155 0.72 -6.23 -18.17
N ALA A 156 0.53 -5.82 -19.43
CA ALA A 156 0.32 -6.73 -20.54
C ALA A 156 1.49 -7.75 -20.61
N PRO A 157 1.21 -9.03 -20.87
CA PRO A 157 2.22 -10.08 -20.93
C PRO A 157 3.24 -9.91 -22.05
#